data_AF-A0A9C8ACE8-F1
#
_entry.id   AF-A0A9C8ACE8-F1
#
_cell.length_a   1.000
_cell.length_b   1.000
_cell.length_c   1.000
_cell.angle_alpha   90.00
_cell.angle_beta   90.00
_cell.angle_gamma   90.00
#
_symmetry.space_group_name_H-M   'P 1'
#
loop_
_entity.id
_entity.type
_entity.pdbx_description
1 polymer ?
#
loop_
_entity_poly.entity_id
_entity_poly.type
_entity_poly.pdbx_seq_one_letter_code
_entity_poly.pdbx_strand_id
1 'polypeptide(L)'
;MLTHLTIKNFKGFQTQDIPLEQIIVLVGRNNSGKTTALQALTLWNFALRRWLAERETSKSQAKQRIGVPVTREQLVPVPTRILKHLWYNTKVYAAPNKPALIEILVKGRSTASRT
;
A
#
# COMPACT_ATOMS: atom_id res chain seq x y z
N MET A 1 -9.82 -12.28 7.84
CA MET A 1 -9.81 -11.05 8.69
C MET A 1 -8.43 -10.39 8.64
N LEU A 2 -8.34 -9.08 8.40
CA LEU A 2 -7.05 -8.36 8.51
C LEU A 2 -6.68 -8.18 9.99
N THR A 3 -5.39 -8.31 10.31
CA THR A 3 -4.89 -8.26 11.69
C THR A 3 -3.78 -7.24 11.89
N HIS A 4 -3.16 -6.79 10.80
CA HIS A 4 -2.06 -5.83 10.88
C HIS A 4 -1.89 -5.06 9.58
N LEU A 5 -1.58 -3.77 9.72
CA LEU A 5 -1.19 -2.89 8.63
C LEU A 5 0.15 -2.23 8.98
N THR A 6 1.16 -2.50 8.18
CA THR A 6 2.47 -1.83 8.24
C THR A 6 2.60 -0.91 7.04
N ILE A 7 2.95 0.34 7.28
CA ILE A 7 3.12 1.39 6.28
C ILE A 7 4.53 1.94 6.39
N LYS A 8 5.27 2.02 5.27
CA LYS A 8 6.60 2.62 5.21
C LYS A 8 6.73 3.60 4.05
N ASN A 9 7.42 4.70 4.32
CA ASN A 9 7.73 5.78 3.37
C ASN A 9 6.51 6.36 2.64
N PHE A 10 5.32 6.36 3.24
CA PHE A 10 4.08 6.79 2.59
C PHE A 10 3.52 8.07 3.23
N LYS A 11 3.46 9.15 2.44
CA LYS A 11 2.94 10.47 2.84
C LYS A 11 3.54 10.95 4.18
N GLY A 12 2.73 11.05 5.24
CA GLY A 12 3.20 11.50 6.56
C GLY A 12 3.92 10.43 7.37
N PHE A 13 3.93 9.17 6.93
CA PHE A 13 4.49 8.05 7.69
C PHE A 13 5.86 7.63 7.16
N GLN A 14 6.88 7.77 8.00
CA GLN A 14 8.17 7.12 7.76
C GLN A 14 8.04 5.61 7.98
N THR A 15 7.52 5.21 9.14
CA THR A 15 7.12 3.84 9.47
C THR A 15 5.97 3.92 10.46
N GLN A 16 4.92 3.16 10.20
CA GLN A 16 3.77 3.07 11.08
C GLN A 16 3.25 1.63 11.06
N ASP A 17 3.18 1.03 12.25
CA ASP A 17 2.56 -0.27 12.48
C ASP A 17 1.23 -0.07 13.19
N ILE A 18 0.17 -0.68 12.66
CA ILE A 18 -1.20 -0.53 13.13
C ILE A 18 -1.79 -1.92 13.34
N PRO A 19 -2.03 -2.35 14.59
CA PRO A 19 -2.80 -3.56 14.85
C PRO A 19 -4.25 -3.35 14.39
N LEU A 20 -4.82 -4.37 13.75
CA LEU A 20 -6.20 -4.34 13.28
C LEU A 20 -7.00 -5.41 14.02
N GLU A 21 -8.14 -5.02 14.53
CA GLU A 21 -9.14 -5.90 15.12
C GLU A 21 -10.38 -5.96 14.21
N GLN A 22 -11.40 -6.72 14.61
CA GLN A 22 -12.66 -6.80 13.88
C GLN A 22 -13.32 -5.43 13.68
N ILE A 23 -13.24 -4.57 14.70
CA ILE A 23 -13.70 -3.18 14.67
C ILE A 23 -12.55 -2.32 15.18
N ILE A 24 -12.18 -1.29 14.42
CA ILE A 24 -11.15 -0.33 14.79
C ILE A 24 -11.66 1.09 14.57
N VAL A 25 -11.33 1.99 15.50
CA VAL A 25 -11.63 3.42 15.39
C VAL A 25 -10.31 4.18 15.34
N LEU A 26 -10.06 4.89 14.23
CA LEU A 26 -8.90 5.77 14.10
C LEU A 26 -9.24 7.15 14.68
N VAL A 27 -8.65 7.50 15.83
CA VAL A 27 -8.88 8.78 16.53
C VAL A 27 -7.59 9.61 16.59
N GLY A 28 -7.70 10.93 16.49
CA GLY A 28 -6.56 11.84 16.61
C GLY A 28 -6.83 13.22 16.02
N ARG A 29 -5.89 14.14 16.18
CA ARG A 29 -5.97 15.52 15.64
C ARG A 29 -6.04 15.56 14.11
N ASN A 30 -6.51 16.66 13.55
CA ASN A 30 -6.42 16.87 12.10
C ASN A 30 -4.97 16.72 11.63
N ASN A 31 -4.79 16.12 10.46
CA ASN A 31 -3.49 15.82 9.86
C ASN A 31 -2.62 14.76 10.60
N SER A 32 -3.16 14.05 11.60
CA SER A 32 -2.42 12.98 12.32
C SER A 32 -2.23 11.68 11.51
N GLY A 33 -2.58 11.66 10.23
CA GLY A 33 -2.42 10.47 9.37
C GLY A 33 -3.59 9.48 9.37
N LYS A 34 -4.75 9.79 9.98
CA LYS A 34 -5.95 8.91 9.92
C LYS A 34 -6.39 8.59 8.49
N THR A 35 -6.58 9.62 7.68
CA THR A 35 -6.90 9.48 6.26
C THR A 35 -5.77 8.79 5.50
N THR A 36 -4.52 9.05 5.89
CA THR A 36 -3.34 8.41 5.30
C THR A 36 -3.34 6.89 5.52
N ALA A 37 -3.74 6.42 6.70
CA ALA A 37 -3.83 4.99 6.99
C ALA A 37 -4.88 4.29 6.11
N LEU A 38 -6.06 4.90 5.96
CA LEU A 38 -7.09 4.40 5.04
C LEU A 38 -6.62 4.43 3.59
N GLN A 39 -5.98 5.52 3.15
CA GLN A 39 -5.41 5.63 1.81
C GLN A 39 -4.34 4.58 1.53
N ALA A 40 -3.55 4.19 2.54
CA ALA A 40 -2.58 3.11 2.40
C ALA A 40 -3.27 1.77 2.12
N LEU A 41 -4.33 1.43 2.86
CA LEU A 41 -5.14 0.23 2.59
C LEU A 41 -5.77 0.27 1.19
N THR A 42 -6.29 1.44 0.78
CA THR A 42 -6.85 1.61 -0.56
C THR A 42 -5.79 1.39 -1.64
N LEU A 43 -4.59 1.94 -1.48
CA LEU A 43 -3.48 1.76 -2.42
C LEU A 43 -3.05 0.29 -2.50
N TRP A 44 -2.97 -0.38 -1.36
CA TRP A 44 -2.65 -1.80 -1.28
C TRP A 44 -3.67 -2.65 -2.04
N ASN A 45 -4.97 -2.46 -1.79
CA ASN A 45 -6.04 -3.19 -2.48
C ASN A 45 -6.04 -2.89 -3.99
N PHE A 46 -5.81 -1.64 -4.39
CA PHE A 46 -5.67 -1.27 -5.80
C PHE A 46 -4.50 -1.99 -6.48
N ALA A 47 -3.30 -1.96 -5.86
CA ALA A 47 -2.11 -2.61 -6.40
C ALA A 47 -2.30 -4.13 -6.50
N LEU A 48 -2.91 -4.75 -5.48
CA LEU A 48 -3.24 -6.17 -5.49
C LEU A 48 -4.19 -6.53 -6.63
N ARG A 49 -5.28 -5.78 -6.80
CA ARG A 49 -6.26 -6.01 -7.88
C ARG A 49 -5.63 -5.86 -9.26
N ARG A 50 -4.81 -4.83 -9.46
CA ARG A 50 -4.08 -4.60 -10.72
C ARG A 50 -3.11 -5.75 -11.00
N TRP A 51 -2.39 -6.20 -9.97
CA TRP A 51 -1.47 -7.34 -10.09
C TRP A 51 -2.19 -8.64 -10.43
N LEU A 52 -3.34 -8.92 -9.79
CA LEU A 52 -4.16 -10.09 -10.09
C LEU A 52 -4.71 -10.05 -11.51
N ALA A 53 -5.26 -8.92 -11.95
CA ALA A 53 -5.81 -8.78 -13.30
C ALA A 53 -4.77 -9.04 -14.39
N GLU A 54 -3.55 -8.52 -14.23
CA GLU A 54 -2.44 -8.74 -15.18
C GLU A 54 -1.98 -10.21 -15.19
N ARG A 55 -2.09 -10.90 -14.06
CA ARG A 55 -1.72 -12.31 -13.90
C ARG A 55 -2.77 -13.28 -14.44
N GLU A 56 -4.05 -12.92 -14.34
CA GLU A 56 -5.14 -13.70 -14.93
C GLU A 56 -5.09 -13.65 -16.47
N THR A 57 -4.74 -12.51 -17.04
CA THR A 57 -4.58 -12.35 -18.50
C THR A 57 -3.28 -12.94 -19.01
N SER A 58 -2.21 -12.88 -18.22
CA SER A 58 -0.89 -13.40 -18.59
C SER A 58 -0.69 -14.81 -18.04
N LYS A 59 -0.87 -15.85 -18.87
CA LYS A 59 -0.43 -17.25 -18.58
C LYS A 59 1.11 -17.40 -18.56
N SER A 60 1.81 -16.41 -18.04
CA SER A 60 3.27 -16.34 -18.07
C SER A 60 3.86 -17.37 -17.10
N GLN A 61 4.68 -18.29 -17.65
CA GLN A 61 5.45 -19.28 -16.90
C GLN A 61 6.70 -18.69 -16.23
N ALA A 62 6.84 -17.36 -16.21
CA ALA A 62 8.02 -16.69 -15.68
C ALA A 62 8.23 -16.98 -14.18
N LYS A 63 9.41 -17.54 -13.86
CA LYS A 63 9.84 -17.95 -12.52
C LYS A 63 10.04 -16.76 -11.57
N GLN A 64 10.31 -15.56 -12.09
CA GLN A 64 10.47 -14.33 -11.32
C GLN A 64 9.22 -13.47 -11.39
N ARG A 65 8.78 -12.97 -10.22
CA ARG A 65 7.60 -12.11 -10.12
C ARG A 65 7.97 -10.68 -10.52
N ILE A 66 7.85 -10.39 -11.82
CA ILE A 66 7.99 -9.02 -12.34
C ILE A 66 6.88 -8.15 -11.74
N GLY A 67 7.23 -6.96 -11.24
CA GLY A 67 6.26 -5.97 -10.77
C GLY A 67 5.38 -5.47 -11.91
N VAL A 68 4.14 -5.10 -11.62
CA VAL A 68 3.24 -4.53 -12.63
C VAL A 68 3.38 -3.01 -12.62
N PRO A 69 3.69 -2.36 -13.76
CA PRO A 69 3.80 -0.92 -13.81
C PRO A 69 2.42 -0.28 -13.58
N VAL A 70 2.42 0.81 -12.81
CA VAL A 70 1.23 1.61 -12.51
C VAL A 70 1.52 3.03 -12.94
N THR A 71 0.70 3.57 -13.85
CA THR A 71 0.82 4.96 -14.28
C THR A 71 0.11 5.91 -13.32
N ARG A 72 0.38 7.21 -13.46
CA ARG A 72 -0.23 8.24 -12.61
C ARG A 72 -1.75 8.29 -12.78
N GLU A 73 -2.22 8.13 -14.00
CA GLU A 73 -3.64 8.19 -14.38
C GLU A 73 -4.42 7.04 -13.73
N GLN A 74 -3.73 5.92 -13.49
CA GLN A 74 -4.30 4.75 -12.83
C GLN A 74 -4.34 4.89 -11.30
N LEU A 75 -3.52 5.77 -10.70
CA LEU A 75 -3.47 6.04 -9.25
C LEU A 75 -4.63 6.92 -8.74
N VAL A 76 -5.83 6.70 -9.27
CA VAL A 76 -7.10 7.33 -8.83
C VAL A 76 -7.35 7.20 -7.32
N PRO A 77 -7.11 6.05 -6.66
CA PRO A 77 -7.53 5.86 -5.27
C PRO A 77 -6.74 6.67 -4.24
N VAL A 78 -5.58 7.21 -4.61
CA VAL A 78 -4.77 8.09 -3.77
C VAL A 78 -4.48 9.38 -4.52
N PRO A 79 -5.43 10.34 -4.53
CA PRO A 79 -5.25 11.56 -5.29
C PRO A 79 -4.06 12.35 -4.73
N THR A 80 -3.13 12.68 -5.61
CA THR A 80 -2.01 13.57 -5.33
C THR A 80 -1.78 14.49 -6.52
N ARG A 81 -1.49 15.78 -6.25
CA ARG A 81 -1.16 16.76 -7.30
C ARG A 81 0.20 16.50 -7.93
N ILE A 82 1.13 15.91 -7.20
CA ILE A 82 2.47 15.55 -7.67
C ILE A 82 2.83 14.20 -7.04
N LEU A 83 3.29 13.25 -7.85
CA LEU A 83 3.58 11.88 -7.41
C LEU A 83 4.59 11.82 -6.25
N LYS A 84 5.58 12.71 -6.22
CA LYS A 84 6.58 12.75 -5.14
C LYS A 84 5.97 12.92 -3.74
N HIS A 85 4.76 13.47 -3.61
CA HIS A 85 4.06 13.59 -2.33
C HIS A 85 3.55 12.26 -1.77
N LEU A 86 3.57 11.19 -2.56
CA LEU A 86 3.33 9.84 -2.05
C LEU A 86 4.46 9.38 -1.13
N TRP A 87 5.70 9.87 -1.33
CA TRP A 87 6.84 9.51 -0.51
C TRP A 87 6.95 10.36 0.73
N TYR A 88 7.37 9.74 1.83
CA TYR A 88 7.68 10.44 3.07
C TYR A 88 8.71 11.55 2.86
N ASN A 89 8.37 12.76 3.30
CA ASN A 89 9.16 13.98 3.07
C ASN A 89 9.56 14.21 1.60
N THR A 90 8.74 13.73 0.64
CA THR A 90 9.03 13.79 -0.80
C THR A 90 10.35 13.14 -1.23
N LYS A 91 10.91 12.25 -0.40
CA LYS A 91 12.16 11.54 -0.65
C LYS A 91 11.92 10.33 -1.54
N VAL A 92 12.13 10.49 -2.84
CA VAL A 92 11.95 9.43 -3.86
C VAL A 92 13.18 8.52 -4.03
N TYR A 93 14.32 8.86 -3.42
CA TYR A 93 15.53 8.03 -3.37
C TYR A 93 15.97 7.79 -1.93
N ALA A 94 16.36 6.55 -1.62
CA ALA A 94 16.91 6.17 -0.32
C ALA A 94 18.44 6.33 -0.27
N ALA A 95 19.11 6.20 -1.42
CA ALA A 95 20.53 6.39 -1.61
C ALA A 95 20.79 6.78 -3.09
N PRO A 96 22.01 7.19 -3.49
CA PRO A 96 22.35 7.40 -4.89
C PRO A 96 21.99 6.16 -5.72
N ASN A 97 21.25 6.36 -6.82
CA ASN A 97 20.73 5.30 -7.69
C ASN A 97 19.85 4.22 -7.01
N LYS A 98 19.37 4.45 -5.79
CA LYS A 98 18.45 3.54 -5.09
C LYS A 98 17.11 4.21 -4.86
N PRO A 99 16.06 3.90 -5.66
CA PRO A 99 14.74 4.48 -5.44
C PRO A 99 14.21 4.09 -4.06
N ALA A 100 13.56 5.03 -3.39
CA ALA A 100 12.86 4.76 -2.15
C ALA A 100 11.59 3.98 -2.46
N LEU A 101 11.36 2.88 -1.74
CA LEU A 101 10.16 2.08 -1.89
C LEU A 101 9.09 2.54 -0.90
N ILE A 102 7.85 2.63 -1.39
CA ILE A 102 6.66 2.67 -0.55
C ILE A 102 6.29 1.21 -0.26
N GLU A 103 6.21 0.85 1.01
CA GLU A 103 5.83 -0.51 1.41
C GLU A 103 4.55 -0.44 2.22
N ILE A 104 3.54 -1.19 1.77
CA ILE A 104 2.29 -1.36 2.50
C ILE A 104 2.07 -2.85 2.65
N LEU A 105 2.26 -3.35 3.86
CA LEU A 105 2.14 -4.76 4.19
C LEU A 105 0.87 -4.95 5.01
N VAL A 106 0.03 -5.88 4.55
CA VAL A 106 -1.20 -6.24 5.22
C VAL A 106 -1.08 -7.70 5.64
N LYS A 107 -1.31 -7.97 6.93
CA LYS A 107 -1.41 -9.32 7.47
C LYS A 107 -2.86 -9.63 7.78
N GLY A 108 -3.22 -10.89 7.67
CA GLY A 108 -4.55 -11.36 8.02
C GLY A 108 -4.57 -12.84 8.34
N ARG A 109 -5.63 -13.26 9.01
CA ARG A 109 -5.97 -14.66 9.27
C ARG A 109 -7.02 -15.10 8.26
N SER A 110 -6.82 -16.27 7.65
CA SER A 110 -7.87 -16.92 6.87
C SER A 110 -8.94 -17.40 7.83
N THR A 111 -10.19 -17.01 7.57
CA THR A 111 -11.37 -17.51 8.29
C THR A 111 -11.96 -18.74 7.61
N ALA A 112 -11.17 -19.46 6.79
CA ALA A 112 -11.59 -20.75 6.27
C ALA A 112 -11.81 -21.71 7.45
N SER A 113 -13.09 -21.86 7.83
CA SER A 113 -13.57 -22.97 8.64
C SER A 113 -13.14 -24.25 7.94
N ARG A 114 -12.16 -24.95 8.51
CA ARG A 114 -12.04 -26.39 8.28
C ARG A 114 -13.07 -27.04 9.18
N THR A 115 -14.27 -27.19 8.65
CA THR A 115 -15.40 -28.10 8.95
C THR A 115 -16.70 -27.39 8.59
#